data_AF-A0A7W0UVB4-F1
#
_entry.id   AF-A0A7W0UVB4-F1
#
_cell.length_a   1.000
_cell.length_b   1.000
_cell.length_c   1.000
_cell.angle_alpha   90.00
_cell.angle_beta   90.00
_cell.angle_gamma   90.00
#
_symmetry.space_group_name_H-M   'P 1'
#
loop_
_entity.id
_entity.type
_entity.pdbx_description
1 polymer ?
#
loop_
_entity_poly.entity_id
_entity_poly.type
_entity_poly.pdbx_seq_one_letter_code
_entity_poly.pdbx_strand_id
1 'polypeptide(L)'
;MSMKLCPVKSTNEELLLSYIEEADLEIVDDLLAELCERIQHQVEKIVGPKYAKRPLPDTSPEDIVQGIIAVLMEHLRNLKEDRARRGIDNFQSYVTQVTFNEYDRQAKRSHHSFQTDSYDAADSLLHKYLVDPTPSPEEQAAIKEALEKIWPRVWKLPPAQFTAFFLLQNDGLGTDMANLCIELDLCKPPLLAQKMGISEQKLEAVLKDRRRTAATVGTIMNLSAKEVYGKQAAATKKINRHKNIFSRWWNSAKK
;
A
#
# COMPACT_ATOMS: atom_id res chain seq x y z
N MET A 1 6.92 -18.04 36.72
CA MET A 1 8.20 -18.42 36.11
C MET A 1 8.20 -17.90 34.69
N SER A 2 8.73 -16.70 34.45
CA SER A 2 8.83 -16.15 33.08
C SER A 2 9.90 -16.93 32.31
N MET A 3 9.47 -17.72 31.33
CA MET A 3 10.38 -18.28 30.34
C MET A 3 10.90 -17.13 29.47
N LYS A 4 12.13 -16.68 29.73
CA LYS A 4 12.87 -15.85 28.78
C LYS A 4 13.08 -16.67 27.52
N LEU A 5 12.29 -16.40 26.48
CA LEU A 5 12.52 -16.93 25.15
C LEU A 5 13.91 -16.45 24.69
N CYS A 6 14.79 -17.40 24.39
CA CYS A 6 16.07 -17.11 23.74
C CYS A 6 15.79 -16.38 22.42
N PRO A 7 16.48 -15.26 22.11
CA PRO A 7 16.24 -14.53 20.88
C PRO A 7 16.85 -15.32 19.72
N VAL A 8 16.04 -16.18 19.12
CA VAL A 8 16.26 -16.57 17.73
C VAL A 8 16.20 -15.28 16.94
N LYS A 9 17.23 -14.98 16.13
CA LYS A 9 17.21 -13.80 15.24
C LYS A 9 16.08 -13.98 14.22
N SER A 10 14.86 -13.59 14.60
CA SER A 10 13.70 -13.64 13.73
C SER A 10 13.91 -12.66 12.58
N THR A 11 13.46 -13.04 11.39
CA THR A 11 13.35 -12.08 10.28
C THR A 11 12.26 -11.05 10.60
N ASN A 12 12.26 -9.91 9.90
CA ASN A 12 11.22 -8.90 10.13
C ASN A 12 9.83 -9.45 9.77
N GLU A 13 9.76 -10.31 8.76
CA GLU A 13 8.56 -11.00 8.32
C GLU A 13 8.07 -12.00 9.37
N GLU A 14 8.96 -12.77 9.99
CA GLU A 14 8.61 -13.68 11.10
C GLU A 14 8.11 -12.92 12.32
N LEU A 15 8.75 -11.80 12.65
CA LEU A 15 8.35 -10.96 13.78
C LEU A 15 6.98 -10.32 13.53
N LEU A 16 6.75 -9.81 12.32
CA LEU A 16 5.46 -9.27 11.91
C LEU A 16 4.36 -10.34 11.99
N LEU A 17 4.62 -11.53 11.47
CA LEU A 17 3.65 -12.63 11.50
C LEU A 17 3.31 -13.01 12.95
N SER A 18 4.33 -13.12 13.81
CA SER A 18 4.16 -13.40 15.24
C SER A 18 3.28 -12.34 15.90
N TYR A 19 3.54 -11.05 15.62
CA TYR A 19 2.71 -9.95 16.13
C TYR A 19 1.26 -10.03 15.66
N ILE A 20 1.00 -10.36 14.40
CA ILE A 20 -0.37 -10.45 13.86
C ILE A 20 -1.14 -11.62 14.48
N GLU A 21 -0.48 -12.78 14.62
CA GLU A 21 -1.11 -14.03 15.05
C GLU A 21 -1.33 -14.10 16.57
N GLU A 22 -0.46 -13.47 17.36
CA GLU A 22 -0.49 -13.53 18.82
C GLU A 22 -1.81 -13.00 19.40
N ALA A 23 -2.34 -13.69 20.41
CA ALA A 23 -3.58 -13.32 21.10
C ALA A 23 -3.32 -12.69 22.47
N ASP A 24 -2.20 -13.01 23.10
CA ASP A 24 -1.82 -12.47 24.41
C ASP A 24 -1.36 -11.01 24.28
N LEU A 25 -2.07 -10.09 24.96
CA LEU A 25 -1.80 -8.65 24.87
C LEU A 25 -0.43 -8.26 25.44
N GLU A 26 0.06 -8.96 26.47
CA GLU A 26 1.39 -8.65 27.03
C GLU A 26 2.50 -8.99 26.02
N ILE A 27 2.36 -10.13 25.33
CA ILE A 27 3.29 -10.56 24.28
C ILE A 27 3.18 -9.65 23.05
N VAL A 28 1.96 -9.21 22.71
CA VAL A 28 1.72 -8.29 21.59
C VAL A 28 2.47 -6.98 21.78
N ASP A 29 2.45 -6.41 22.99
CA ASP A 29 3.15 -5.15 23.28
C ASP A 29 4.67 -5.32 23.16
N ASP A 30 5.22 -6.44 23.64
CA ASP A 30 6.64 -6.77 23.49
C ASP A 30 7.05 -6.95 22.01
N LEU A 31 6.25 -7.69 21.23
CA LEU A 31 6.48 -7.90 19.80
C LEU A 31 6.37 -6.60 19.00
N LEU A 32 5.41 -5.75 19.36
CA LEU A 32 5.22 -4.45 18.73
C LEU A 32 6.39 -3.52 19.03
N ALA A 33 6.88 -3.49 20.28
CA ALA A 33 8.07 -2.73 20.66
C ALA A 33 9.31 -3.19 19.87
N GLU A 34 9.51 -4.51 19.72
CA GLU A 34 10.61 -5.02 18.90
C GLU A 34 10.47 -4.63 17.42
N LEU A 35 9.25 -4.66 16.88
CA LEU A 35 8.98 -4.16 15.52
C LEU A 35 9.28 -2.67 15.40
N CYS A 36 8.92 -1.86 16.39
CA CYS A 36 9.22 -0.41 16.40
C CYS A 36 10.72 -0.16 16.26
N GLU A 37 11.55 -0.81 17.07
CA GLU A 37 12.99 -0.60 17.06
C GLU A 37 13.59 -0.93 15.69
N ARG A 38 13.12 -2.03 15.07
CA ARG A 38 13.57 -2.44 13.73
C ARG A 38 13.09 -1.50 12.64
N ILE A 39 11.83 -1.04 12.72
CA ILE A 39 11.27 -0.03 11.82
C ILE A 39 12.08 1.26 11.92
N GLN A 40 12.32 1.75 13.15
CA GLN A 40 13.01 3.01 13.40
C GLN A 40 14.37 3.05 12.70
N HIS A 41 15.20 2.02 12.89
CA HIS A 41 16.50 1.93 12.24
C HIS A 41 16.40 1.96 10.71
N GLN A 42 15.37 1.33 10.15
CA GLN A 42 15.14 1.33 8.71
C GLN A 42 14.68 2.71 8.20
N VAL A 43 13.77 3.36 8.93
CA VAL A 43 13.25 4.70 8.62
C VAL A 43 14.39 5.71 8.66
N GLU A 44 15.22 5.71 9.71
CA GLU A 44 16.39 6.60 9.85
C GLU A 44 17.37 6.46 8.67
N LYS A 45 17.66 5.22 8.24
CA LYS A 45 18.52 4.95 7.07
C LYS A 45 17.97 5.53 5.77
N ILE A 46 16.66 5.68 5.64
CA ILE A 46 16.01 6.23 4.45
C ILE A 46 15.89 7.76 4.57
N VAL A 47 15.45 8.24 5.73
CA VAL A 47 15.20 9.67 6.00
C VAL A 47 16.51 10.45 6.00
N GLY A 48 17.57 9.97 6.66
CA GLY A 48 18.84 10.69 6.78
C GLY A 48 19.43 11.15 5.43
N PRO A 49 19.68 10.24 4.47
CA PRO A 49 20.18 10.61 3.14
C PRO A 49 19.22 11.50 2.34
N LYS A 50 17.90 11.38 2.56
CA LYS A 50 16.89 12.18 1.86
C LYS A 50 16.83 13.60 2.42
N TYR A 51 16.86 13.74 3.74
CA TYR A 51 16.92 15.00 4.47
C TYR A 51 18.19 15.78 4.17
N ALA A 52 19.35 15.11 4.14
CA ALA A 52 20.61 15.74 3.75
C ALA A 52 20.56 16.37 2.33
N LYS A 53 19.78 15.79 1.41
CA LYS A 53 19.60 16.32 0.05
C LYS A 53 18.53 17.39 -0.05
N ARG A 54 17.49 17.31 0.77
CA ARG A 54 16.33 18.21 0.73
C ARG A 54 15.79 18.41 2.15
N PRO A 55 16.44 19.27 2.96
CA PRO A 55 15.98 19.55 4.32
C PRO A 55 14.59 20.16 4.28
N LEU A 56 13.77 19.82 5.27
CA LEU A 56 12.44 20.40 5.44
C LEU A 56 12.54 21.63 6.36
N PRO A 57 11.90 22.75 6.02
CA PRO A 57 11.83 23.91 6.91
C PRO A 57 11.15 23.53 8.23
N ASP A 58 11.68 24.02 9.34
CA ASP A 58 11.07 23.95 10.68
C ASP A 58 10.72 22.54 11.18
N THR A 59 11.31 21.49 10.59
CA THR A 59 11.08 20.10 11.00
C THR A 59 12.42 19.38 11.14
N SER A 60 12.72 18.85 12.32
CA SER A 60 13.94 18.07 12.54
C SER A 60 13.84 16.70 11.86
N PRO A 61 14.96 16.06 11.46
CA PRO A 61 14.91 14.70 10.93
C PRO A 61 14.33 13.71 11.94
N GLU A 62 14.53 13.94 13.24
CA GLU A 62 13.94 13.16 14.32
C GLU A 62 12.41 13.25 14.31
N ASP A 63 11.84 14.44 14.15
CA ASP A 63 10.38 14.62 14.06
C ASP A 63 9.79 13.92 12.84
N ILE A 64 10.51 13.95 11.71
CA ILE A 64 10.11 13.23 10.49
C ILE A 64 10.09 11.72 10.77
N VAL A 65 11.15 11.20 11.38
CA VAL A 65 11.26 9.77 11.73
C VAL A 65 10.12 9.35 12.66
N GLN A 66 9.88 10.10 13.73
CA GLN A 66 8.82 9.78 14.70
C GLN A 66 7.43 9.83 14.05
N GLY A 67 7.14 10.82 13.19
CA GLY A 67 5.89 10.88 12.46
C GLY A 67 5.68 9.69 11.52
N ILE A 68 6.73 9.21 10.86
CA ILE A 68 6.67 8.03 9.98
C ILE A 68 6.47 6.75 10.79
N ILE A 69 7.15 6.61 11.93
CA ILE A 69 6.98 5.47 12.84
C ILE A 69 5.54 5.43 13.34
N ALA A 70 4.97 6.56 13.76
CA ALA A 70 3.57 6.62 14.23
C ALA A 70 2.58 6.10 13.16
N VAL A 71 2.75 6.51 11.89
CA VAL A 71 1.92 6.02 10.78
C VAL A 71 2.08 4.51 10.58
N LEU A 72 3.32 4.01 10.60
CA LEU A 72 3.58 2.58 10.46
C LEU A 72 2.96 1.76 11.59
N MET A 73 3.03 2.27 12.82
CA MET A 73 2.47 1.66 14.01
C MET A 73 0.96 1.53 13.96
N GLU A 74 0.29 2.59 13.54
CA GLU A 74 -1.15 2.59 13.32
C GLU A 74 -1.55 1.56 12.26
N HIS A 75 -0.82 1.52 11.14
CA HIS A 75 -1.06 0.52 10.10
C HIS A 75 -0.89 -0.92 10.61
N LEU A 76 0.10 -1.17 11.47
CA LEU A 76 0.31 -2.47 12.09
C LEU A 76 -0.82 -2.85 13.04
N ARG A 77 -1.32 -1.91 13.86
CA ARG A 77 -2.50 -2.14 14.72
C ARG A 77 -3.75 -2.47 13.90
N ASN A 78 -4.03 -1.66 12.88
CA ASN A 78 -5.14 -1.89 11.96
C ASN A 78 -5.04 -3.25 11.25
N LEU A 79 -3.83 -3.67 10.90
CA LEU A 79 -3.58 -4.98 10.28
C LEU A 79 -3.84 -6.14 11.26
N LYS A 80 -3.57 -5.95 12.55
CA LYS A 80 -3.82 -6.95 13.59
C LYS A 80 -5.32 -7.09 13.88
N GLU A 81 -6.04 -5.96 13.96
CA GLU A 81 -7.48 -5.92 14.22
C GLU A 81 -8.29 -6.50 13.06
N ASP A 82 -7.93 -6.15 11.82
CA ASP A 82 -8.61 -6.62 10.63
C ASP A 82 -7.79 -7.72 9.93
N ARG A 83 -7.90 -8.95 10.44
CA ARG A 83 -7.33 -10.15 9.81
C ARG A 83 -7.87 -10.41 8.38
N ALA A 84 -8.97 -9.73 7.99
CA ALA A 84 -9.50 -9.79 6.63
C ALA A 84 -8.78 -8.81 5.66
N ARG A 85 -8.00 -7.84 6.16
CA ARG A 85 -7.08 -7.04 5.35
C ARG A 85 -5.88 -7.86 4.86
N ARG A 86 -5.16 -7.32 3.89
CA ARG A 86 -4.03 -8.01 3.24
C ARG A 86 -2.81 -7.94 4.12
N GLY A 87 -2.19 -9.10 4.34
CA GLY A 87 -0.89 -9.18 4.99
C GLY A 87 0.19 -8.46 4.18
N ILE A 88 1.21 -7.97 4.88
CA ILE A 88 2.36 -7.33 4.25
C ILE A 88 3.33 -8.42 3.77
N ASP A 89 3.37 -8.67 2.45
CA ASP A 89 4.19 -9.75 1.87
C ASP A 89 5.70 -9.50 1.94
N ASN A 90 6.12 -8.22 1.97
CA ASN A 90 7.51 -7.81 2.10
C ASN A 90 7.57 -6.59 3.01
N PHE A 91 7.88 -6.82 4.28
CA PHE A 91 7.79 -5.79 5.31
C PHE A 91 8.80 -4.66 5.08
N GLN A 92 10.01 -5.00 4.65
CA GLN A 92 11.02 -3.99 4.33
C GLN A 92 10.59 -3.07 3.18
N SER A 93 10.03 -3.62 2.10
CA SER A 93 9.55 -2.83 0.96
C SER A 93 8.37 -1.94 1.36
N TYR A 94 7.49 -2.45 2.22
CA TYR A 94 6.38 -1.70 2.79
C TYR A 94 6.86 -0.51 3.63
N VAL A 95 7.73 -0.75 4.62
CA VAL A 95 8.33 0.31 5.45
C VAL A 95 9.01 1.36 4.57
N THR A 96 9.77 0.92 3.57
CA THR A 96 10.44 1.82 2.63
C THR A 96 9.45 2.70 1.88
N GLN A 97 8.38 2.12 1.36
CA GLN A 97 7.37 2.82 0.60
C GLN A 97 6.58 3.82 1.45
N VAL A 98 6.16 3.44 2.65
CA VAL A 98 5.50 4.33 3.62
C VAL A 98 6.44 5.48 3.97
N THR A 99 7.70 5.19 4.28
CA THR A 99 8.72 6.21 4.60
C THR A 99 8.87 7.24 3.47
N PHE A 100 9.01 6.78 2.22
CA PHE A 100 9.14 7.69 1.08
C PHE A 100 7.89 8.56 0.90
N ASN A 101 6.71 7.94 1.00
CA ASN A 101 5.43 8.62 0.83
C ASN A 101 5.22 9.70 1.88
N GLU A 102 5.42 9.36 3.16
CA GLU A 102 5.20 10.28 4.27
C GLU A 102 6.24 11.40 4.30
N TYR A 103 7.51 11.11 3.98
CA TYR A 103 8.51 12.16 3.78
C TYR A 103 8.07 13.15 2.69
N ASP A 104 7.64 12.66 1.52
CA ASP A 104 7.21 13.54 0.43
C ASP A 104 5.93 14.32 0.78
N ARG A 105 5.07 13.74 1.62
CA ARG A 105 3.85 14.38 2.12
C ARG A 105 4.19 15.53 3.06
N GLN A 106 5.07 15.30 4.03
CA GLN A 106 5.57 16.34 4.92
C GLN A 106 6.30 17.44 4.15
N ALA A 107 7.13 17.07 3.16
CA ALA A 107 7.79 18.05 2.30
C ALA A 107 6.81 18.94 1.54
N LYS A 108 5.69 18.38 1.04
CA LYS A 108 4.65 19.18 0.37
C LYS A 108 3.92 20.08 1.36
N ARG A 109 3.65 19.59 2.58
CA ARG A 109 2.98 20.36 3.64
C ARG A 109 3.84 21.51 4.12
N SER A 110 5.13 21.30 4.35
CA SER A 110 6.05 22.38 4.75
C SER A 110 6.19 23.45 3.66
N HIS A 111 6.12 23.08 2.38
CA HIS A 111 6.02 24.07 1.30
C HIS A 111 4.65 24.77 1.19
N HIS A 112 3.60 24.22 1.80
CA HIS A 112 2.25 24.82 1.80
C HIS A 112 1.97 25.63 3.08
N SER A 113 2.61 25.29 4.21
CA SER A 113 2.48 26.03 5.48
C SER A 113 3.13 27.41 5.42
N PHE A 114 4.05 27.66 4.48
CA PHE A 114 4.47 29.03 4.12
C PHE A 114 3.34 29.91 3.54
N GLN A 115 2.13 29.37 3.34
CA GLN A 115 0.97 30.11 2.82
C GLN A 115 -0.23 30.21 3.77
N THR A 116 -0.26 29.51 4.91
CA THR A 116 -1.40 29.60 5.85
C THR A 116 -0.97 29.32 7.28
N ASP A 117 -0.86 30.39 8.06
CA ASP A 117 -0.69 30.37 9.51
C ASP A 117 -2.03 30.04 10.20
N SER A 118 -2.09 28.93 10.93
CA SER A 118 -2.99 28.77 12.09
C SER A 118 -2.61 27.54 12.91
N TYR A 119 -2.42 27.75 14.21
CA TYR A 119 -1.91 26.79 15.20
C TYR A 119 -2.97 25.83 15.78
N ASP A 120 -4.21 25.83 15.29
CA ASP A 120 -5.29 24.92 15.76
C ASP A 120 -5.28 23.52 15.12
N ALA A 121 -4.34 23.23 14.22
CA ALA A 121 -4.37 22.01 13.40
C ALA A 121 -3.90 20.73 14.13
N ALA A 122 -3.11 20.82 15.19
CA ALA A 122 -2.46 19.65 15.79
C ALA A 122 -3.45 18.68 16.47
N ASP A 123 -4.47 19.20 17.15
CA ASP A 123 -5.48 18.39 17.85
C ASP A 123 -6.56 17.85 16.89
N SER A 124 -6.86 18.61 15.83
CA SER A 124 -7.76 18.18 14.75
C SER A 124 -7.14 17.09 13.86
N LEU A 125 -5.80 17.08 13.77
CA LEU A 125 -5.05 16.07 13.03
C LEU A 125 -5.16 14.70 13.70
N LEU A 126 -4.98 14.59 15.02
CA LEU A 126 -5.11 13.34 15.78
C LEU A 126 -6.46 12.63 15.60
N HIS A 127 -7.56 13.38 15.55
CA HIS A 127 -8.89 12.81 15.29
C HIS A 127 -9.10 12.37 13.82
N LYS A 128 -8.39 12.97 12.86
CA LYS A 128 -8.40 12.55 11.44
C LYS A 128 -7.66 11.22 11.23
N TYR A 129 -6.75 10.86 12.14
CA TYR A 129 -5.99 9.59 12.14
C TYR A 129 -6.71 8.44 12.88
N LEU A 130 -7.98 8.62 13.29
CA LEU A 130 -8.81 7.57 13.91
C LEU A 130 -9.89 7.03 12.96
N VAL A 131 -9.89 7.49 11.70
CA VAL A 131 -10.89 7.11 10.71
C VAL A 131 -10.38 5.90 9.95
N ASP A 132 -11.21 4.85 9.95
CA ASP A 132 -11.09 3.66 9.11
C ASP A 132 -10.46 4.01 7.73
N PRO A 133 -9.36 3.36 7.29
CA PRO A 133 -8.70 3.68 6.02
C PRO A 133 -9.56 3.34 4.79
N THR A 134 -10.79 2.89 5.00
CA THR A 134 -11.83 2.91 3.97
C THR A 134 -11.97 4.36 3.47
N PRO A 135 -11.69 4.64 2.19
CA PRO A 135 -11.80 5.99 1.67
C PRO A 135 -13.19 6.54 1.93
N SER A 136 -13.28 7.84 2.27
CA SER A 136 -14.56 8.49 2.50
C SER A 136 -15.49 8.35 1.29
N PRO A 137 -16.82 8.43 1.42
CA PRO A 137 -17.71 8.34 0.26
C PRO A 137 -17.36 9.32 -0.87
N GLU A 138 -16.86 10.51 -0.51
CA GLU A 138 -16.38 11.51 -1.46
C GLU A 138 -15.07 11.08 -2.15
N GLU A 139 -14.13 10.50 -1.41
CA GLU A 139 -12.91 9.91 -1.98
C GLU A 139 -13.22 8.71 -2.87
N GLN A 140 -14.14 7.83 -2.48
CA GLN A 140 -14.60 6.72 -3.30
C GLN A 140 -15.22 7.22 -4.61
N ALA A 141 -16.05 8.26 -4.55
CA ALA A 141 -16.61 8.90 -5.75
C ALA A 141 -15.51 9.49 -6.64
N ALA A 142 -14.53 10.20 -6.06
CA ALA A 142 -13.40 10.77 -6.80
C ALA A 142 -12.49 9.69 -7.41
N ILE A 143 -12.26 8.59 -6.69
CA ILE A 143 -11.53 7.41 -7.17
C ILE A 143 -12.28 6.78 -8.33
N LYS A 144 -13.60 6.55 -8.18
CA LYS A 144 -14.46 6.01 -9.23
C LYS A 144 -14.40 6.87 -10.49
N GLU A 145 -14.59 8.18 -10.36
CA GLU A 145 -14.52 9.12 -11.50
C GLU A 145 -13.13 9.09 -12.18
N ALA A 146 -12.05 9.00 -11.41
CA ALA A 146 -10.71 8.88 -11.95
C ALA A 146 -10.49 7.56 -12.69
N LEU A 147 -10.97 6.46 -12.13
CA LEU A 147 -10.88 5.13 -12.74
C LEU A 147 -11.74 5.04 -14.00
N GLU A 148 -12.95 5.60 -14.02
CA GLU A 148 -13.81 5.65 -15.22
C GLU A 148 -13.12 6.34 -16.40
N LYS A 149 -12.31 7.38 -16.15
CA LYS A 149 -11.53 8.08 -17.20
C LYS A 149 -10.44 7.20 -17.83
N ILE A 150 -9.85 6.27 -17.08
CA ILE A 150 -8.79 5.38 -17.59
C ILE A 150 -9.33 4.03 -18.05
N TRP A 151 -10.49 3.61 -17.53
CA TRP A 151 -11.03 2.26 -17.70
C TRP A 151 -11.17 1.85 -19.17
N PRO A 152 -11.69 2.68 -20.09
CA PRO A 152 -11.74 2.34 -21.52
C PRO A 152 -10.37 2.04 -22.14
N ARG A 153 -9.29 2.63 -21.62
CA ARG A 153 -7.92 2.40 -22.10
C ARG A 153 -7.36 1.09 -21.54
N VAL A 154 -7.60 0.83 -20.25
CA VAL A 154 -7.26 -0.44 -19.63
C VAL A 154 -7.96 -1.58 -20.38
N TRP A 155 -9.26 -1.44 -20.64
CA TRP A 155 -10.06 -2.44 -21.35
C TRP A 155 -9.60 -2.70 -22.80
N LYS A 156 -8.98 -1.72 -23.46
CA LYS A 156 -8.40 -1.86 -24.81
C LYS A 156 -7.04 -2.56 -24.82
N LEU A 157 -6.46 -2.88 -23.67
CA LEU A 157 -5.22 -3.64 -23.64
C LEU A 157 -5.42 -5.04 -24.24
N PRO A 158 -4.38 -5.60 -24.90
CA PRO A 158 -4.34 -7.00 -25.26
C PRO A 158 -4.59 -7.89 -24.04
N PRO A 159 -5.27 -9.05 -24.17
CA PRO A 159 -5.66 -9.89 -23.03
C PRO A 159 -4.51 -10.16 -22.05
N ALA A 160 -3.35 -10.56 -22.54
CA ALA A 160 -2.20 -10.84 -21.67
C ALA A 160 -1.68 -9.58 -20.92
N GLN A 161 -1.73 -8.41 -21.56
CA GLN A 161 -1.35 -7.15 -20.91
C GLN A 161 -2.40 -6.70 -19.90
N PHE A 162 -3.68 -6.89 -20.22
CA PHE A 162 -4.80 -6.63 -19.33
C PHE A 162 -4.70 -7.49 -18.07
N THR A 163 -4.58 -8.82 -18.21
CA THR A 163 -4.50 -9.75 -17.07
C THR A 163 -3.33 -9.43 -16.16
N ALA A 164 -2.12 -9.26 -16.72
CA ALA A 164 -0.93 -8.94 -15.93
C ALA A 164 -1.04 -7.58 -15.23
N PHE A 165 -1.58 -6.56 -15.91
CA PHE A 165 -1.80 -5.25 -15.31
C PHE A 165 -2.83 -5.31 -14.20
N PHE A 166 -4.01 -5.86 -14.48
CA PHE A 166 -5.15 -5.83 -13.58
C PHE A 166 -4.92 -6.65 -12.30
N LEU A 167 -4.26 -7.81 -12.41
CA LEU A 167 -4.05 -8.71 -11.26
C LEU A 167 -2.83 -8.34 -10.40
N LEU A 168 -1.82 -7.66 -10.95
CA LEU A 168 -0.60 -7.28 -10.22
C LEU A 168 -0.56 -5.79 -9.84
N GLN A 169 -1.43 -4.95 -10.39
CA GLN A 169 -1.46 -3.54 -10.01
C GLN A 169 -2.08 -3.41 -8.62
N ASN A 170 -1.29 -2.90 -7.68
CA ASN A 170 -1.74 -2.44 -6.38
C ASN A 170 -1.53 -0.93 -6.25
N ASP A 171 -2.14 -0.33 -5.23
CA ASP A 171 -2.01 1.07 -4.82
C ASP A 171 -0.79 1.33 -3.91
N GLY A 172 0.01 0.29 -3.65
CA GLY A 172 1.14 0.36 -2.72
C GLY A 172 0.77 0.36 -1.23
N LEU A 173 -0.51 0.49 -0.89
CA LEU A 173 -1.06 0.27 0.46
C LEU A 173 -1.60 -1.15 0.62
N GLY A 174 -1.53 -1.93 -0.45
CA GLY A 174 -1.98 -3.31 -0.48
C GLY A 174 -3.37 -3.46 -1.04
N THR A 175 -4.05 -2.42 -1.53
CA THR A 175 -5.30 -2.56 -2.30
C THR A 175 -4.96 -2.86 -3.75
N ASP A 176 -5.57 -3.88 -4.32
CA ASP A 176 -5.36 -4.26 -5.71
C ASP A 176 -6.46 -3.64 -6.56
N MET A 177 -6.06 -3.29 -7.77
CA MET A 177 -6.93 -2.66 -8.75
C MET A 177 -8.14 -3.54 -9.09
N ALA A 178 -8.01 -4.87 -9.02
CA ALA A 178 -9.08 -5.77 -9.40
C ALA A 178 -10.28 -5.71 -8.44
N ASN A 179 -10.01 -5.87 -7.14
CA ASN A 179 -11.03 -5.77 -6.09
C ASN A 179 -11.62 -4.37 -6.04
N LEU A 180 -10.79 -3.33 -6.14
CA LEU A 180 -11.27 -1.95 -6.15
C LEU A 180 -12.22 -1.67 -7.33
N CYS A 181 -11.89 -2.13 -8.54
CA CYS A 181 -12.77 -1.94 -9.69
C CYS A 181 -14.09 -2.73 -9.57
N ILE A 182 -14.10 -3.85 -8.86
CA ILE A 182 -15.31 -4.64 -8.60
C ILE A 182 -16.17 -3.93 -7.54
N GLU A 183 -15.57 -3.49 -6.44
CA GLU A 183 -16.24 -2.77 -5.34
C GLU A 183 -16.88 -1.46 -5.82
N LEU A 184 -16.24 -0.74 -6.74
CA LEU A 184 -16.76 0.50 -7.32
C LEU A 184 -17.75 0.28 -8.49
N ASP A 185 -18.09 -0.98 -8.79
CA ASP A 185 -18.96 -1.40 -9.91
C ASP A 185 -18.48 -0.87 -11.29
N LEU A 186 -17.17 -0.79 -11.48
CA LEU A 186 -16.57 -0.44 -12.78
C LEU A 186 -16.53 -1.62 -13.74
N CYS A 187 -16.59 -2.83 -13.20
CA CYS A 187 -16.62 -4.05 -13.96
C CYS A 187 -17.25 -5.20 -13.18
N LYS A 188 -17.93 -6.09 -13.91
CA LYS A 188 -18.52 -7.29 -13.35
C LYS A 188 -17.55 -8.47 -13.48
N PRO A 189 -17.43 -9.34 -12.46
CA PRO A 189 -16.55 -10.51 -12.51
C PRO A 189 -16.71 -11.39 -13.77
N PRO A 190 -17.93 -11.66 -14.30
CA PRO A 190 -18.09 -12.44 -15.53
C PRO A 190 -17.37 -11.83 -16.75
N LEU A 191 -17.47 -10.51 -16.92
CA LEU A 191 -16.83 -9.81 -18.03
C LEU A 191 -15.32 -9.80 -17.89
N LEU A 192 -14.80 -9.72 -16.67
CA LEU A 192 -13.37 -9.83 -16.39
C LEU A 192 -12.85 -11.22 -16.75
N ALA A 193 -13.55 -12.28 -16.33
CA ALA A 193 -13.17 -13.65 -16.61
C ALA A 193 -13.10 -13.89 -18.12
N GLN A 194 -14.13 -13.45 -18.85
CA GLN A 194 -14.17 -13.48 -20.30
C GLN A 194 -12.99 -12.70 -20.92
N LYS A 195 -12.74 -11.47 -20.46
CA LYS A 195 -11.65 -10.61 -20.99
C LYS A 195 -10.27 -11.22 -20.77
N MET A 196 -10.09 -11.92 -19.65
CA MET A 196 -8.84 -12.61 -19.30
C MET A 196 -8.71 -13.99 -19.95
N GLY A 197 -9.80 -14.53 -20.54
CA GLY A 197 -9.82 -15.87 -21.12
C GLY A 197 -9.76 -16.98 -20.07
N ILE A 198 -10.36 -16.77 -18.89
CA ILE A 198 -10.42 -17.75 -17.80
C ILE A 198 -11.87 -17.98 -17.35
N SER A 199 -12.12 -19.07 -16.63
CA SER A 199 -13.44 -19.32 -16.03
C SER A 199 -13.70 -18.37 -14.85
N GLU A 200 -14.96 -18.08 -14.56
CA GLU A 200 -15.37 -17.25 -13.42
C GLU A 200 -14.91 -17.83 -12.09
N GLN A 201 -15.01 -19.16 -11.92
CA GLN A 201 -14.51 -19.84 -10.72
C GLN A 201 -12.99 -19.66 -10.54
N LYS A 202 -12.23 -19.70 -11.65
CA LYS A 202 -10.78 -19.47 -11.60
C LYS A 202 -10.48 -18.01 -11.28
N LEU A 203 -11.24 -17.06 -11.84
CA LEU A 203 -11.11 -15.66 -11.47
C LEU A 203 -11.42 -15.45 -9.99
N GLU A 204 -12.51 -16.02 -9.48
CA GLU A 204 -12.90 -15.89 -8.07
C GLU A 204 -11.81 -16.45 -7.13
N ALA A 205 -11.26 -17.63 -7.44
CA ALA A 205 -10.16 -18.21 -6.68
C ALA A 205 -8.92 -17.29 -6.68
N VAL A 206 -8.61 -16.67 -7.82
CA VAL A 206 -7.50 -15.72 -7.96
C VAL A 206 -7.77 -14.43 -7.21
N LEU A 207 -9.00 -13.92 -7.23
CA LEU A 207 -9.39 -12.71 -6.50
C LEU A 207 -9.35 -12.93 -4.98
N LYS A 208 -9.70 -14.13 -4.52
CA LYS A 208 -9.58 -14.57 -3.12
C LYS A 208 -8.12 -14.78 -2.69
N ASP A 209 -7.24 -15.17 -3.59
CA ASP A 209 -5.80 -15.24 -3.31
C ASP A 209 -5.26 -13.83 -3.08
N ARG A 210 -4.90 -13.56 -1.82
CA ARG A 210 -4.42 -12.25 -1.36
C ARG A 210 -2.94 -12.02 -1.68
N ARG A 211 -2.17 -13.08 -1.98
CA ARG A 211 -0.72 -13.03 -2.22
C ARG A 211 -0.41 -13.19 -3.71
N ARG A 212 -1.09 -12.41 -4.54
CA ARG A 212 -0.88 -12.47 -5.99
C ARG A 212 0.52 -11.98 -6.35
N THR A 213 1.35 -12.91 -6.78
CA THR A 213 2.69 -12.65 -7.29
C THR A 213 2.71 -12.81 -8.81
N ALA A 214 3.76 -12.32 -9.46
CA ALA A 214 3.94 -12.59 -10.88
C ALA A 214 4.05 -14.10 -11.18
N ALA A 215 4.48 -14.91 -10.21
CA ALA A 215 4.50 -16.37 -10.35
C ALA A 215 3.08 -16.95 -10.38
N THR A 216 2.20 -16.58 -9.44
CA THR A 216 0.82 -17.07 -9.42
C THR A 216 0.03 -16.60 -10.64
N VAL A 217 0.22 -15.35 -11.06
CA VAL A 217 -0.36 -14.83 -12.31
C VAL A 217 0.22 -15.54 -13.55
N GLY A 218 1.51 -15.91 -13.51
CA GLY A 218 2.16 -16.70 -14.56
C GLY A 218 1.47 -18.05 -14.79
N THR A 219 1.08 -18.75 -13.73
CA THR A 219 0.32 -20.01 -13.82
C THR A 219 -1.04 -19.83 -14.49
N ILE A 220 -1.71 -18.68 -14.28
CA ILE A 220 -2.98 -18.37 -14.94
C ILE A 220 -2.79 -18.18 -16.44
N MET A 221 -1.72 -17.48 -16.82
CA MET A 221 -1.44 -17.06 -18.19
C MET A 221 -0.60 -18.04 -18.99
N ASN A 222 -0.10 -19.11 -18.36
CA ASN A 222 0.93 -20.00 -18.89
C ASN A 222 2.19 -19.25 -19.34
N LEU A 223 2.70 -18.37 -18.48
CA LEU A 223 3.89 -17.53 -18.70
C LEU A 223 4.84 -17.61 -17.51
N SER A 224 6.13 -17.34 -17.74
CA SER A 224 7.08 -17.14 -16.64
C SER A 224 6.82 -15.81 -15.91
N ALA A 225 7.22 -15.72 -14.63
CA ALA A 225 7.08 -14.49 -13.84
C ALA A 225 7.77 -13.28 -14.52
N LYS A 226 8.90 -13.50 -15.19
CA LYS A 226 9.62 -12.47 -15.96
C LYS A 226 8.78 -11.94 -17.13
N GLU A 227 8.11 -12.82 -17.86
CA GLU A 227 7.23 -12.43 -18.96
C GLU A 227 6.00 -11.68 -18.46
N VAL A 228 5.41 -12.10 -17.34
CA VAL A 228 4.28 -11.42 -16.71
C VAL A 228 4.67 -9.97 -16.34
N TYR A 229 5.81 -9.76 -15.68
CA TYR A 229 6.32 -8.41 -15.41
C TYR A 229 6.54 -7.61 -16.69
N GLY A 230 7.06 -8.25 -17.75
CA GLY A 230 7.19 -7.61 -19.06
C GLY A 230 5.84 -7.14 -19.63
N LYS A 231 4.78 -7.95 -19.51
CA LYS A 231 3.42 -7.58 -19.94
C LYS A 231 2.85 -6.45 -19.09
N GLN A 232 3.02 -6.51 -17.77
CA GLN A 232 2.61 -5.46 -16.84
C GLN A 232 3.29 -4.13 -17.17
N ALA A 233 4.63 -4.11 -17.29
CA ALA A 233 5.38 -2.91 -17.62
C ALA A 233 4.98 -2.32 -18.97
N ALA A 234 4.72 -3.16 -19.98
CA ALA A 234 4.22 -2.72 -21.28
C ALA A 234 2.82 -2.09 -21.19
N ALA A 235 1.92 -2.67 -20.39
CA ALA A 235 0.59 -2.13 -20.11
C ALA A 235 0.68 -0.78 -19.39
N THR A 236 1.46 -0.71 -18.30
CA THR A 236 1.72 0.49 -17.52
C THR A 236 2.28 1.60 -18.40
N LYS A 237 3.22 1.31 -19.30
CA LYS A 237 3.77 2.29 -20.26
C LYS A 237 2.70 2.82 -21.22
N LYS A 238 1.79 1.97 -21.72
CA LYS A 238 0.69 2.39 -22.61
C LYS A 238 -0.31 3.28 -21.89
N ILE A 239 -0.63 2.95 -20.64
CA ILE A 239 -1.55 3.72 -19.80
C ILE A 239 -0.90 5.06 -19.37
N ASN A 240 0.34 5.02 -18.89
CA ASN A 240 1.08 6.19 -18.35
C ASN A 240 1.61 7.16 -19.41
N ARG A 241 1.58 6.81 -20.71
CA ARG A 241 1.81 7.80 -21.79
C ARG A 241 0.87 9.00 -21.69
N HIS A 242 -0.23 8.88 -20.94
CA HIS A 242 -1.13 9.97 -20.56
C HIS A 242 -0.93 10.39 -19.09
N LYS A 243 0.28 10.90 -18.78
CA LYS A 243 0.97 11.16 -17.50
C LYS A 243 0.18 11.63 -16.24
N ASN A 244 -1.11 11.95 -16.31
CA ASN A 244 -1.80 12.67 -15.23
C ASN A 244 -2.86 11.89 -14.45
N ILE A 245 -3.34 10.72 -14.90
CA ILE A 245 -4.52 10.10 -14.24
C ILE A 245 -4.14 9.05 -13.21
N PHE A 246 -3.19 8.16 -13.51
CA PHE A 246 -2.71 7.17 -12.53
C PHE A 246 -1.92 7.81 -11.39
N SER A 247 -1.11 8.82 -11.70
CA SER A 247 -0.40 9.60 -10.68
C SER A 247 -1.36 10.44 -9.83
N ARG A 248 -2.49 10.92 -10.38
CA ARG A 248 -3.53 11.58 -9.59
C ARG A 248 -4.34 10.60 -8.76
N TRP A 249 -4.77 9.46 -9.27
CA TRP A 249 -5.37 8.40 -8.43
C TRP A 249 -4.42 7.98 -7.30
N TRP A 250 -3.14 7.72 -7.62
CA TRP A 250 -2.06 7.44 -6.66
C TRP A 250 -1.78 8.59 -5.69
N ASN A 251 -2.20 9.83 -5.98
CA ASN A 251 -2.03 10.99 -5.11
C ASN A 251 -3.33 11.49 -4.48
N SER A 252 -4.50 11.04 -4.95
CA SER A 252 -5.84 11.39 -4.48
C SER A 252 -6.32 10.38 -3.45
N ALA A 253 -5.95 9.10 -3.58
CA ALA A 253 -6.01 8.15 -2.45
C ALA A 253 -5.03 8.50 -1.30
N LYS A 254 -4.29 9.62 -1.42
CA LYS A 254 -3.34 10.16 -0.43
C LYS A 254 -3.78 11.50 0.17
N LYS A 255 -4.97 12.02 -0.14
CA LYS A 255 -5.51 13.24 0.46
C LYS A 255 -6.60 12.89 1.46
#